data_AF-A0A959KQQ4-F1
#
_entry.id   AF-A0A959KQQ4-F1
#
_cell.length_a   1.000
_cell.length_b   1.000
_cell.length_c   1.000
_cell.angle_alpha   90.00
_cell.angle_beta   90.00
_cell.angle_gamma   90.00
#
_symmetry.space_group_name_H-M   'P 1'
#
loop_
_entity.id
_entity.type
_entity.pdbx_description
1 polymer ?
#
loop_
_entity_poly.entity_id
_entity_poly.type
_entity_poly.pdbx_seq_one_letter_code
_entity_poly.pdbx_strand_id
1 'polypeptide(L)'
;GKLFRQERDGRFTSTNEELLAEDQICEDLESLFFDADGDGDLDLYVSSGGNEFSTASAALKDRLYLNDGRGHFTLSPQILPSGKYASTSCVRAADLDGDGDLDLFVGGRLRPRYYGLPVDSYLLENDGAGNFTDRAEELAPGLKNLGMITDARWLDYDGDGDSDLIAVGEWMPVTVFRNDGGRLTDVTAEAGLGKTNGWWNCIEAADFDGDGDLDLVGGNHGLNSRFVASKEGPLTLYINDFDRNGTVEQVLCYYEDGNSYPFALRHDLVTQMPHLKKKYLKYENYKEQTITDIFSPEELEQTVELKAYDMATSYFANNGDGTFSVQALPTAAQFSPMYGLAVEDVDGDGHKDLLLAGNFYEAKPETGRYDADYGLWLKGDGQGNFEAIRSAASGFRTSGEVRDLDLIEAGGKRLLLVARNSAPLQVFEITQSPNPPIPQ
;
A
#
# COMPACT_ATOMS: atom_id res chain seq x y z
N GLY A 1 -4.82 1.23 18.85
CA GLY A 1 -3.34 1.22 18.87
C GLY A 1 -2.76 1.51 20.26
N LYS A 2 -1.50 1.94 20.31
CA LYS A 2 -0.84 2.53 21.49
C LYS A 2 -0.06 3.76 21.05
N LEU A 3 -0.11 4.82 21.85
CA LEU A 3 0.67 6.03 21.61
C LEU A 3 1.87 6.09 22.55
N PHE A 4 3.06 6.29 21.98
CA PHE A 4 4.30 6.41 22.74
C PHE A 4 4.88 7.81 22.60
N ARG A 5 5.21 8.44 23.73
CA ARG A 5 5.95 9.70 23.76
C ARG A 5 7.42 9.43 24.05
N GLN A 6 8.30 10.03 23.26
CA GLN A 6 9.73 10.00 23.51
C GLN A 6 10.09 10.95 24.66
N GLU A 7 10.83 10.44 25.63
CA GLU A 7 11.40 11.20 26.74
C GLU A 7 12.79 11.74 26.35
N ARG A 8 13.29 12.76 27.07
CA ARG A 8 14.59 13.40 26.78
C ARG A 8 15.79 12.46 26.79
N ASP A 9 15.67 11.31 27.44
CA ASP A 9 16.70 10.28 27.53
C ASP A 9 16.60 9.24 26.39
N GLY A 10 15.69 9.43 25.43
CA GLY A 10 15.44 8.55 24.29
C GLY A 10 14.54 7.34 24.61
N ARG A 11 14.05 7.19 25.85
CA ARG A 11 13.08 6.14 26.19
C ARG A 11 11.68 6.55 25.76
N PHE A 12 10.80 5.58 25.60
CA PHE A 12 9.40 5.80 25.24
C PHE A 12 8.48 5.45 26.41
N THR A 13 7.49 6.31 26.64
CA THR A 13 6.41 6.09 27.61
C THR A 13 5.08 5.99 26.88
N SER A 14 4.28 4.98 27.21
CA SER A 14 2.90 4.87 26.71
C SER A 14 2.05 5.98 27.34
N THR A 15 1.13 6.55 26.55
CA THR A 15 0.24 7.64 26.96
C THR A 15 -1.13 7.50 26.30
N ASN A 16 -2.10 8.28 26.77
CA ASN A 16 -3.45 8.38 26.19
C ASN A 16 -4.20 7.04 26.12
N GLU A 17 -3.90 6.10 27.02
CA GLU A 17 -4.47 4.75 26.99
C GLU A 17 -5.98 4.72 27.14
N GLU A 18 -6.54 5.57 28.01
CA GLU A 18 -7.98 5.65 28.22
C GLU A 18 -8.70 6.16 26.98
N LEU A 19 -8.16 7.20 26.32
CA LEU A 19 -8.69 7.76 25.08
C LEU A 19 -8.68 6.72 23.96
N LEU A 20 -7.55 6.06 23.71
CA LEU A 20 -7.41 5.09 22.64
C LEU A 20 -8.20 3.79 22.88
N ALA A 21 -8.53 3.49 24.14
CA ALA A 21 -9.37 2.34 24.47
C ALA A 21 -10.84 2.53 24.04
N GLU A 22 -11.31 3.77 23.89
CA GLU A 22 -12.67 4.06 23.41
C GLU A 22 -12.88 3.61 21.96
N ASP A 23 -11.83 3.66 21.14
CA ASP A 23 -11.86 3.31 19.72
C ASP A 23 -11.32 1.90 19.43
N GLN A 24 -11.15 1.04 20.46
CA GLN A 24 -10.54 -0.30 20.33
C GLN A 24 -11.23 -1.26 19.34
N ILE A 25 -12.47 -0.97 18.94
CA ILE A 25 -13.21 -1.76 17.95
C ILE A 25 -12.79 -1.41 16.52
N CYS A 26 -12.18 -0.26 16.30
CA CYS A 26 -11.70 0.18 15.01
C CYS A 26 -10.39 -0.54 14.67
N GLU A 27 -10.23 -0.91 13.40
CA GLU A 27 -8.96 -1.44 12.89
C GLU A 27 -8.15 -0.25 12.36
N ASP A 28 -7.12 0.15 13.11
CA ASP A 28 -6.19 1.21 12.71
C ASP A 28 -5.30 0.70 11.56
N LEU A 29 -5.34 1.32 10.38
CA LEU A 29 -4.52 0.92 9.23
C LEU A 29 -3.30 1.81 8.97
N GLU A 30 -3.39 3.11 9.26
CA GLU A 30 -2.31 4.09 9.14
C GLU A 30 -2.44 5.15 10.23
N SER A 31 -1.31 5.72 10.66
CA SER A 31 -1.28 6.88 11.56
C SER A 31 -0.36 7.97 11.00
N LEU A 32 -0.84 9.21 10.98
CA LEU A 32 -0.08 10.37 10.53
C LEU A 32 -0.06 11.45 11.62
N PHE A 33 1.15 11.93 11.95
CA PHE A 33 1.35 13.11 12.76
C PHE A 33 1.57 14.35 11.87
N PHE A 34 0.79 15.40 12.07
CA PHE A 34 0.87 16.67 11.33
C PHE A 34 0.18 17.79 12.14
N ASP A 35 0.48 19.05 11.84
CA ASP A 35 -0.17 20.21 12.48
C ASP A 35 -1.48 20.52 11.74
N ALA A 36 -2.62 20.16 12.34
CA ALA A 36 -3.93 20.26 11.68
C ALA A 36 -4.60 21.62 11.91
N ASP A 37 -4.30 22.31 13.01
CA ASP A 37 -4.95 23.58 13.39
C ASP A 37 -3.99 24.79 13.46
N GLY A 38 -2.75 24.61 12.98
CA GLY A 38 -1.77 25.67 12.79
C GLY A 38 -1.19 26.21 14.10
N ASP A 39 -1.29 25.47 15.21
CA ASP A 39 -0.82 25.89 16.52
C ASP A 39 0.65 25.51 16.81
N GLY A 40 1.26 24.75 15.90
CA GLY A 40 2.66 24.37 15.91
C GLY A 40 2.97 23.07 16.65
N ASP A 41 1.96 22.34 17.13
CA ASP A 41 2.13 20.98 17.61
C ASP A 41 1.46 19.92 16.72
N LEU A 42 1.97 18.69 16.82
CA LEU A 42 1.52 17.62 15.94
C LEU A 42 0.28 16.94 16.53
N ASP A 43 -0.78 16.96 15.74
CA ASP A 43 -2.01 16.20 15.88
C ASP A 43 -1.88 14.82 15.26
N LEU A 44 -2.85 13.94 15.53
CA LEU A 44 -2.82 12.55 15.08
C LEU A 44 -4.07 12.22 14.28
N TYR A 45 -3.90 11.95 12.98
CA TYR A 45 -4.91 11.30 12.15
C TYR A 45 -4.69 9.79 12.15
N VAL A 46 -5.76 9.01 12.32
CA VAL A 46 -5.75 7.55 12.25
C VAL A 46 -6.80 7.07 11.25
N SER A 47 -6.33 6.39 10.20
CA SER A 47 -7.19 5.77 9.19
C SER A 47 -7.80 4.47 9.72
N SER A 48 -8.99 4.13 9.22
CA SER A 48 -9.75 2.97 9.71
C SER A 48 -10.26 2.10 8.60
N GLY A 49 -9.85 0.85 8.66
CA GLY A 49 -10.15 -0.12 7.62
C GLY A 49 -10.91 -1.33 8.13
N GLY A 50 -10.92 -2.34 7.28
CA GLY A 50 -11.42 -3.66 7.63
C GLY A 50 -12.60 -4.12 6.79
N ASN A 51 -12.71 -5.44 6.69
CA ASN A 51 -13.74 -6.13 5.91
C ASN A 51 -14.84 -6.75 6.81
N GLU A 52 -14.65 -6.71 8.13
CA GLU A 52 -15.52 -7.38 9.11
C GLU A 52 -16.83 -6.62 9.35
N PHE A 53 -16.77 -5.29 9.29
CA PHE A 53 -17.87 -4.40 9.59
C PHE A 53 -18.76 -4.11 8.38
N SER A 54 -19.98 -3.62 8.62
CA SER A 54 -20.83 -3.08 7.55
C SER A 54 -20.37 -1.66 7.18
N THR A 55 -20.70 -1.21 5.97
CA THR A 55 -20.41 0.16 5.50
C THR A 55 -21.06 1.27 6.33
N ALA A 56 -21.96 0.94 7.26
CA ALA A 56 -22.61 1.89 8.17
C ALA A 56 -22.04 1.87 9.59
N SER A 57 -20.98 1.08 9.83
CA SER A 57 -20.37 0.95 11.15
C SER A 57 -19.46 2.12 11.48
N ALA A 58 -19.59 2.68 12.67
CA ALA A 58 -18.69 3.70 13.19
C ALA A 58 -17.26 3.16 13.46
N ALA A 59 -17.04 1.84 13.40
CA ALA A 59 -15.70 1.25 13.46
C ALA A 59 -14.85 1.57 12.21
N LEU A 60 -15.48 2.04 11.13
CA LEU A 60 -14.85 2.48 9.88
C LEU A 60 -14.79 4.03 9.81
N LYS A 61 -14.84 4.73 10.95
CA LYS A 61 -14.66 6.19 10.98
C LYS A 61 -13.17 6.48 11.09
N ASP A 62 -12.64 7.37 10.27
CA ASP A 62 -11.31 7.93 10.55
C ASP A 62 -11.38 8.87 11.75
N ARG A 63 -10.24 9.07 12.41
CA ARG A 63 -10.17 9.80 13.67
C ARG A 63 -9.05 10.82 13.63
N LEU A 64 -9.36 12.07 13.93
CA LEU A 64 -8.40 13.12 14.22
C LEU A 64 -8.38 13.38 15.72
N TYR A 65 -7.20 13.31 16.32
CA TYR A 65 -6.98 13.66 17.70
C TYR A 65 -6.11 14.91 17.77
N LEU A 66 -6.65 15.98 18.36
CA LEU A 66 -5.99 17.27 18.52
C LEU A 66 -5.12 17.26 19.78
N ASN A 67 -3.88 17.72 19.66
CA ASN A 67 -2.90 17.78 20.73
C ASN A 67 -2.97 19.16 21.44
N ASP A 68 -2.46 19.23 22.67
CA ASP A 68 -2.47 20.45 23.51
C ASP A 68 -1.06 21.06 23.68
N GLY A 69 -0.12 20.69 22.81
CA GLY A 69 1.30 20.98 22.92
C GLY A 69 2.03 20.23 24.03
N ARG A 70 1.34 19.35 24.78
CA ARG A 70 1.92 18.58 25.89
C ARG A 70 1.74 17.07 25.71
N GLY A 71 1.15 16.64 24.60
CA GLY A 71 0.85 15.25 24.29
C GLY A 71 -0.42 14.75 24.96
N HIS A 72 -1.33 15.63 25.40
CA HIS A 72 -2.68 15.23 25.78
C HIS A 72 -3.62 15.43 24.59
N PHE A 73 -4.13 14.33 24.08
CA PHE A 73 -4.93 14.33 22.87
C PHE A 73 -6.43 14.41 23.20
N THR A 74 -7.19 15.10 22.34
CA THR A 74 -8.65 15.15 22.38
C THR A 74 -9.22 14.78 21.02
N LEU A 75 -10.18 13.86 20.97
CA LEU A 75 -10.82 13.46 19.72
C LEU A 75 -11.64 14.62 19.11
N SER A 76 -11.39 14.93 17.84
CA SER A 76 -12.20 15.84 17.05
C SER A 76 -13.62 15.29 16.88
N PRO A 77 -14.68 16.13 16.99
CA PRO A 77 -16.05 15.68 16.79
C PRO A 77 -16.41 15.45 15.32
N GLN A 78 -15.53 15.79 14.38
CA GLN A 78 -15.78 15.62 12.96
C GLN A 78 -15.87 14.14 12.56
N ILE A 79 -16.83 13.83 11.69
CA ILE A 79 -16.96 12.49 11.10
C ILE A 79 -16.12 12.46 9.82
N LEU A 80 -14.95 11.84 9.90
CA LEU A 80 -14.00 11.70 8.79
C LEU A 80 -14.18 10.37 8.04
N PRO A 81 -13.79 10.29 6.75
CA PRO A 81 -13.15 11.37 5.97
C PRO A 81 -14.14 12.43 5.45
N SER A 82 -15.40 12.08 5.20
CA SER A 82 -16.35 12.97 4.49
C SER A 82 -17.79 12.93 5.03
N GLY A 83 -17.95 12.94 6.36
CA GLY A 83 -19.26 12.83 7.01
C GLY A 83 -19.89 11.43 6.90
N LYS A 84 -19.12 10.44 6.44
CA LYS A 84 -19.51 9.05 6.21
C LYS A 84 -18.38 8.14 6.65
N TYR A 85 -18.73 6.88 6.95
CA TYR A 85 -17.75 5.85 7.27
C TYR A 85 -17.25 5.17 5.99
N ALA A 86 -15.96 4.91 5.94
CA ALA A 86 -15.28 4.31 4.80
C ALA A 86 -14.14 3.43 5.28
N SER A 87 -13.85 2.35 4.56
CA SER A 87 -12.65 1.56 4.84
C SER A 87 -11.48 2.23 4.13
N THR A 88 -10.64 2.93 4.87
CA THR A 88 -9.46 3.66 4.37
C THR A 88 -8.18 2.95 4.81
N SER A 89 -7.08 3.15 4.08
CA SER A 89 -5.81 2.43 4.31
C SER A 89 -4.59 3.30 4.46
N CYS A 90 -4.57 4.49 3.86
CA CYS A 90 -3.44 5.40 3.97
C CYS A 90 -3.92 6.85 4.06
N VAL A 91 -3.11 7.71 4.65
CA VAL A 91 -3.33 9.16 4.73
C VAL A 91 -2.02 9.89 4.53
N ARG A 92 -2.00 10.92 3.68
CA ARG A 92 -0.79 11.72 3.38
C ARG A 92 -1.13 13.20 3.41
N ALA A 93 -0.35 13.98 4.15
CA ALA A 93 -0.50 15.43 4.25
C ALA A 93 0.38 16.16 3.22
N ALA A 94 -0.18 17.22 2.62
CA ALA A 94 0.54 18.19 1.80
C ALA A 94 -0.23 19.52 1.78
N ASP A 95 0.48 20.63 1.63
CA ASP A 95 -0.13 21.94 1.35
C ASP A 95 -0.44 21.98 -0.16
N LEU A 96 -1.68 21.62 -0.52
CA LEU A 96 -2.04 21.33 -1.90
C LEU A 96 -2.24 22.63 -2.72
N ASP A 97 -2.81 23.65 -2.09
CA ASP A 97 -3.18 24.91 -2.73
C ASP A 97 -2.25 26.09 -2.38
N GLY A 98 -1.29 25.88 -1.48
CA GLY A 98 -0.24 26.84 -1.13
C GLY A 98 -0.68 27.90 -0.13
N ASP A 99 -1.77 27.67 0.62
CA ASP A 99 -2.25 28.59 1.65
C ASP A 99 -1.58 28.41 3.02
N GLY A 100 -0.85 27.31 3.18
CA GLY A 100 0.02 27.03 4.32
C GLY A 100 -0.58 26.12 5.38
N ASP A 101 -1.82 25.68 5.25
CA ASP A 101 -2.34 24.54 6.01
C ASP A 101 -2.22 23.22 5.24
N LEU A 102 -2.14 22.13 6.00
CA LEU A 102 -1.91 20.81 5.43
C LEU A 102 -3.25 20.14 5.13
N ASP A 103 -3.48 19.90 3.84
CA ASP A 103 -4.57 19.07 3.31
C ASP A 103 -4.22 17.59 3.37
N LEU A 104 -5.24 16.73 3.23
CA LEU A 104 -5.05 15.28 3.29
C LEU A 104 -5.54 14.57 2.03
N PHE A 105 -4.68 13.74 1.44
CA PHE A 105 -5.14 12.61 0.63
C PHE A 105 -5.45 11.44 1.56
N VAL A 106 -6.64 10.84 1.41
CA VAL A 106 -7.04 9.63 2.14
C VAL A 106 -7.42 8.52 1.16
N GLY A 107 -6.64 7.44 1.16
CA GLY A 107 -6.80 6.31 0.24
C GLY A 107 -7.94 5.39 0.64
N GLY A 108 -8.88 5.16 -0.27
CA GLY A 108 -9.93 4.16 -0.10
C GLY A 108 -9.38 2.74 -0.26
N ARG A 109 -9.61 1.87 0.73
CA ARG A 109 -9.04 0.51 0.75
C ARG A 109 -9.92 -0.52 0.08
N LEU A 110 -11.18 -0.58 0.47
CA LEU A 110 -12.17 -1.55 -0.03
C LEU A 110 -13.59 -1.16 0.37
N ARG A 111 -14.57 -1.80 -0.28
CA ARG A 111 -15.94 -1.83 0.21
C ARG A 111 -16.13 -3.16 0.97
N PRO A 112 -16.50 -3.15 2.27
CA PRO A 112 -16.64 -4.38 3.05
C PRO A 112 -17.56 -5.39 2.36
N ARG A 113 -17.06 -6.63 2.20
CA ARG A 113 -17.65 -7.80 1.53
C ARG A 113 -17.66 -7.75 0.00
N TYR A 114 -17.09 -6.72 -0.61
CA TYR A 114 -17.03 -6.52 -2.06
C TYR A 114 -15.60 -6.30 -2.54
N TYR A 115 -14.66 -7.18 -2.14
CA TYR A 115 -13.27 -7.11 -2.60
C TYR A 115 -13.18 -7.04 -4.13
N GLY A 116 -12.31 -6.16 -4.62
CA GLY A 116 -12.07 -5.93 -6.04
C GLY A 116 -13.07 -4.97 -6.71
N LEU A 117 -14.14 -4.53 -6.06
CA LEU A 117 -14.88 -3.38 -6.58
C LEU A 117 -14.08 -2.11 -6.27
N PRO A 118 -13.76 -1.28 -7.29
CA PRO A 118 -13.06 -0.01 -7.06
C PRO A 118 -13.83 0.87 -6.07
N VAL A 119 -13.10 1.58 -5.22
CA VAL A 119 -13.67 2.52 -4.26
C VAL A 119 -13.13 3.92 -4.47
N ASP A 120 -13.87 4.89 -3.96
CA ASP A 120 -13.48 6.29 -3.96
C ASP A 120 -12.34 6.52 -2.98
N SER A 121 -11.41 7.41 -3.34
CA SER A 121 -10.47 8.04 -2.41
C SER A 121 -10.86 9.51 -2.20
N TYR A 122 -10.32 10.12 -1.15
CA TYR A 122 -10.72 11.44 -0.69
C TYR A 122 -9.57 12.44 -0.78
N LEU A 123 -9.93 13.69 -1.00
CA LEU A 123 -9.03 14.83 -0.95
C LEU A 123 -9.67 15.84 -0.01
N LEU A 124 -9.10 15.98 1.18
CA LEU A 124 -9.66 16.72 2.29
C LEU A 124 -8.93 18.05 2.43
N GLU A 125 -9.61 19.12 2.03
CA GLU A 125 -9.17 20.52 2.20
C GLU A 125 -9.30 20.91 3.67
N ASN A 126 -8.22 21.40 4.28
CA ASN A 126 -8.22 21.91 5.64
C ASN A 126 -8.67 23.39 5.66
N ASP A 127 -9.11 23.88 6.82
CA ASP A 127 -9.51 25.29 7.02
C ASP A 127 -8.55 26.06 7.93
N GLY A 128 -7.36 25.51 8.16
CA GLY A 128 -6.38 25.94 9.14
C GLY A 128 -6.81 25.83 10.60
N ALA A 129 -7.94 25.19 10.90
CA ALA A 129 -8.44 24.98 12.27
C ALA A 129 -8.80 23.50 12.54
N GLY A 130 -8.24 22.59 11.74
CA GLY A 130 -8.44 21.15 11.85
C GLY A 130 -9.83 20.68 11.42
N ASN A 131 -10.53 21.45 10.57
CA ASN A 131 -11.82 21.03 9.99
C ASN A 131 -11.66 20.74 8.50
N PHE A 132 -11.97 19.50 8.12
CA PHE A 132 -11.71 19.01 6.77
C PHE A 132 -12.95 19.03 5.86
N THR A 133 -12.81 19.43 4.61
CA THR A 133 -13.86 19.36 3.60
C THR A 133 -13.41 18.50 2.42
N ASP A 134 -14.20 17.47 2.07
CA ASP A 134 -13.91 16.64 0.91
C ASP A 134 -14.15 17.41 -0.41
N ARG A 135 -13.07 17.62 -1.15
CA ARG A 135 -13.01 18.33 -2.45
C ARG A 135 -12.68 17.41 -3.62
N ALA A 136 -12.65 16.09 -3.43
CA ALA A 136 -12.23 15.15 -4.49
C ALA A 136 -13.03 15.31 -5.79
N GLU A 137 -14.35 15.50 -5.73
CA GLU A 137 -15.18 15.68 -6.94
C GLU A 137 -14.81 16.93 -7.75
N GLU A 138 -14.38 18.01 -7.07
CA GLU A 138 -14.06 19.29 -7.69
C GLU A 138 -12.62 19.33 -8.18
N LEU A 139 -11.68 18.95 -7.32
CA LEU A 139 -10.24 19.13 -7.53
C LEU A 139 -9.55 17.89 -8.10
N ALA A 140 -10.08 16.69 -7.85
CA ALA A 140 -9.41 15.44 -8.21
C ALA A 140 -10.40 14.35 -8.66
N PRO A 141 -11.19 14.58 -9.73
CA PRO A 141 -12.27 13.68 -10.13
C PRO A 141 -11.79 12.26 -10.48
N GLY A 142 -10.50 12.08 -10.79
CA GLY A 142 -9.88 10.77 -11.02
C GLY A 142 -9.72 9.91 -9.75
N LEU A 143 -9.88 10.49 -8.54
CA LEU A 143 -9.90 9.72 -7.28
C LEU A 143 -11.18 8.90 -7.09
N LYS A 144 -12.22 9.18 -7.88
CA LYS A 144 -13.48 8.46 -7.85
C LYS A 144 -13.34 7.09 -8.50
N ASN A 145 -13.73 6.03 -7.78
CA ASN A 145 -13.53 4.63 -8.18
C ASN A 145 -12.08 4.31 -8.58
N LEU A 146 -11.09 4.96 -7.94
CA LEU A 146 -9.69 4.83 -8.30
C LEU A 146 -9.18 3.38 -8.17
N GLY A 147 -9.56 2.69 -7.09
CA GLY A 147 -9.09 1.33 -6.86
C GLY A 147 -9.07 0.95 -5.40
N MET A 148 -8.12 0.09 -5.02
CA MET A 148 -7.92 -0.42 -3.68
C MET A 148 -6.54 0.02 -3.19
N ILE A 149 -6.47 1.25 -2.70
CA ILE A 149 -5.21 1.91 -2.33
C ILE A 149 -4.57 1.19 -1.15
N THR A 150 -3.25 1.07 -1.17
CA THR A 150 -2.45 0.54 -0.07
C THR A 150 -1.47 1.57 0.45
N ASP A 151 -0.95 2.45 -0.42
CA ASP A 151 0.00 3.49 -0.05
C ASP A 151 0.00 4.64 -1.09
N ALA A 152 0.56 5.78 -0.70
CA ALA A 152 0.74 6.95 -1.55
C ALA A 152 1.91 7.84 -1.09
N ARG A 153 2.44 8.69 -1.96
CA ARG A 153 3.45 9.71 -1.64
C ARG A 153 3.11 11.01 -2.36
N TRP A 154 3.38 12.12 -1.69
CA TRP A 154 3.43 13.44 -2.31
C TRP A 154 4.88 13.73 -2.72
N LEU A 155 5.12 14.12 -3.96
CA LEU A 155 6.43 14.51 -4.46
C LEU A 155 6.32 15.34 -5.73
N ASP A 156 7.29 16.21 -5.99
CA ASP A 156 7.45 16.92 -7.27
C ASP A 156 8.06 15.96 -8.30
N TYR A 157 7.25 15.29 -9.12
CA TYR A 157 7.77 14.25 -10.03
C TYR A 157 8.23 14.82 -11.37
N ASP A 158 7.72 15.98 -11.78
CA ASP A 158 8.06 16.62 -13.06
C ASP A 158 8.93 17.88 -12.93
N GLY A 159 9.31 18.25 -11.70
CA GLY A 159 10.27 19.28 -11.39
C GLY A 159 9.71 20.70 -11.54
N ASP A 160 8.39 20.86 -11.47
CA ASP A 160 7.72 22.16 -11.64
C ASP A 160 7.57 22.94 -10.32
N GLY A 161 7.87 22.28 -9.19
CA GLY A 161 7.93 22.85 -7.86
C GLY A 161 6.64 22.71 -7.04
N ASP A 162 5.59 22.09 -7.57
CA ASP A 162 4.43 21.67 -6.79
C ASP A 162 4.48 20.17 -6.41
N SER A 163 3.62 19.75 -5.48
CA SER A 163 3.60 18.36 -4.99
C SER A 163 2.52 17.56 -5.71
N ASP A 164 2.95 16.56 -6.46
CA ASP A 164 2.11 15.59 -7.15
C ASP A 164 1.81 14.38 -6.29
N LEU A 165 0.69 13.71 -6.57
CA LEU A 165 0.28 12.50 -5.84
C LEU A 165 0.63 11.24 -6.63
N ILE A 166 1.49 10.41 -6.05
CA ILE A 166 1.70 9.02 -6.48
C ILE A 166 0.89 8.10 -5.58
N ALA A 167 0.08 7.23 -6.16
CA ALA A 167 -0.73 6.28 -5.42
C ALA A 167 -0.56 4.84 -5.95
N VAL A 168 -0.52 3.88 -5.03
CA VAL A 168 -0.41 2.46 -5.36
C VAL A 168 -1.47 1.65 -4.63
N GLY A 169 -1.79 0.49 -5.19
CA GLY A 169 -2.81 -0.38 -4.64
C GLY A 169 -2.89 -1.73 -5.32
N GLU A 170 -3.82 -2.55 -4.84
CA GLU A 170 -4.11 -3.82 -5.47
C GLU A 170 -4.89 -3.64 -6.78
N TRP A 171 -4.43 -4.33 -7.82
CA TRP A 171 -5.01 -4.39 -9.17
C TRP A 171 -4.98 -3.09 -9.98
N MET A 172 -4.31 -2.07 -9.49
CA MET A 172 -4.14 -0.78 -10.15
C MET A 172 -2.68 -0.55 -10.53
N PRO A 173 -2.40 0.29 -11.54
CA PRO A 173 -1.03 0.69 -11.83
C PRO A 173 -0.44 1.51 -10.68
N VAL A 174 0.87 1.75 -10.73
CA VAL A 174 1.44 2.91 -10.03
C VAL A 174 0.84 4.15 -10.71
N THR A 175 -0.06 4.83 -10.00
CA THR A 175 -0.87 5.93 -10.52
C THR A 175 -0.22 7.26 -10.19
N VAL A 176 -0.19 8.17 -11.17
CA VAL A 176 0.38 9.52 -11.05
C VAL A 176 -0.74 10.53 -11.25
N PHE A 177 -0.91 11.41 -10.28
CA PHE A 177 -1.75 12.58 -10.37
C PHE A 177 -0.88 13.82 -10.35
N ARG A 178 -0.76 14.50 -11.49
CA ARG A 178 -0.07 15.79 -11.53
C ARG A 178 -0.91 16.84 -10.83
N ASN A 179 -0.29 17.64 -9.97
CA ASN A 179 -0.90 18.82 -9.39
C ASN A 179 -0.71 20.01 -10.34
N ASP A 180 -1.74 20.83 -10.46
CA ASP A 180 -1.72 22.03 -11.31
C ASP A 180 -2.40 23.15 -10.51
N GLY A 181 -1.72 23.62 -9.46
CA GLY A 181 -2.26 24.66 -8.56
C GLY A 181 -3.50 24.20 -7.77
N GLY A 182 -3.41 23.02 -7.17
CA GLY A 182 -4.41 22.39 -6.32
C GLY A 182 -5.42 21.49 -7.04
N ARG A 183 -5.32 21.39 -8.37
CA ARG A 183 -6.13 20.46 -9.17
C ARG A 183 -5.30 19.25 -9.56
N LEU A 184 -5.74 18.06 -9.14
CA LEU A 184 -5.10 16.81 -9.48
C LEU A 184 -5.65 16.21 -10.78
N THR A 185 -4.75 15.89 -11.71
CA THR A 185 -5.08 15.25 -12.99
C THR A 185 -4.35 13.92 -13.12
N ASP A 186 -5.07 12.83 -13.37
CA ASP A 186 -4.45 11.52 -13.65
C ASP A 186 -3.66 11.59 -14.97
N VAL A 187 -2.35 11.42 -14.86
CA VAL A 187 -1.38 11.42 -15.97
C VAL A 187 -0.62 10.10 -16.07
N THR A 188 -1.17 9.02 -15.47
CA THR A 188 -0.51 7.71 -15.36
C THR A 188 -0.11 7.13 -16.73
N ALA A 189 -0.93 7.38 -17.76
CA ALA A 189 -0.65 6.91 -19.10
C ALA A 189 0.49 7.72 -19.75
N GLU A 190 0.47 9.04 -19.60
CA GLU A 190 1.53 9.96 -20.04
C GLU A 190 2.87 9.64 -19.37
N ALA A 191 2.84 9.34 -18.07
CA ALA A 191 4.01 8.95 -17.27
C ALA A 191 4.59 7.57 -17.65
N GLY A 192 3.97 6.84 -18.58
CA GLY A 192 4.42 5.51 -19.03
C GLY A 192 4.03 4.36 -18.10
N LEU A 193 3.20 4.61 -17.08
CA LEU A 193 2.88 3.65 -16.02
C LEU A 193 1.53 2.93 -16.20
N GLY A 194 0.74 3.25 -17.23
CA GLY A 194 -0.60 2.69 -17.46
C GLY A 194 -0.73 1.17 -17.66
N LYS A 195 0.37 0.41 -17.63
CA LYS A 195 0.42 -1.06 -17.71
C LYS A 195 1.19 -1.71 -16.54
N THR A 196 1.35 -0.98 -15.44
CA THR A 196 2.07 -1.44 -14.24
C THR A 196 1.16 -2.05 -13.19
N ASN A 197 -0.07 -2.45 -13.57
CA ASN A 197 -1.00 -3.03 -12.62
C ASN A 197 -0.39 -4.24 -11.90
N GLY A 198 -0.43 -4.22 -10.58
CA GLY A 198 0.13 -5.25 -9.70
C GLY A 198 -0.65 -5.36 -8.41
N TRP A 199 -0.12 -6.08 -7.44
CA TRP A 199 -0.63 -6.07 -6.06
C TRP A 199 0.36 -5.31 -5.18
N TRP A 200 0.41 -4.01 -5.43
CA TRP A 200 1.30 -3.08 -4.73
C TRP A 200 0.84 -2.91 -3.28
N ASN A 201 1.78 -2.89 -2.34
CA ASN A 201 1.49 -2.75 -0.91
C ASN A 201 2.11 -1.50 -0.30
N CYS A 202 3.23 -1.02 -0.83
CA CYS A 202 3.94 0.16 -0.35
C CYS A 202 4.71 0.83 -1.50
N ILE A 203 5.01 2.12 -1.35
CA ILE A 203 5.76 2.93 -2.31
C ILE A 203 6.66 3.92 -1.56
N GLU A 204 7.90 4.05 -2.00
CA GLU A 204 8.81 5.10 -1.53
C GLU A 204 9.40 5.88 -2.70
N ALA A 205 9.83 7.11 -2.41
CA ALA A 205 10.47 7.98 -3.39
C ALA A 205 11.78 8.55 -2.86
N ALA A 206 12.82 8.52 -3.70
CA ALA A 206 14.11 9.15 -3.44
C ALA A 206 14.89 9.26 -4.75
N ASP A 207 15.89 10.13 -4.79
CA ASP A 207 16.89 10.15 -5.86
C ASP A 207 17.86 8.97 -5.68
N PHE A 208 17.61 7.83 -6.36
CA PHE A 208 18.39 6.60 -6.20
C PHE A 208 19.56 6.51 -7.19
N ASP A 209 19.53 7.28 -8.28
CA ASP A 209 20.58 7.30 -9.30
C ASP A 209 21.40 8.61 -9.35
N GLY A 210 21.10 9.55 -8.46
CA GLY A 210 21.88 10.75 -8.21
C GLY A 210 21.74 11.82 -9.29
N ASP A 211 20.71 11.75 -10.14
CA ASP A 211 20.50 12.69 -11.24
C ASP A 211 19.71 13.95 -10.84
N GLY A 212 19.09 13.91 -9.65
CA GLY A 212 18.38 15.02 -9.02
C GLY A 212 16.86 14.94 -9.13
N ASP A 213 16.33 14.02 -9.94
CA ASP A 213 14.89 13.76 -10.01
C ASP A 213 14.50 12.65 -9.01
N LEU A 214 13.27 12.70 -8.49
CA LEU A 214 12.80 11.68 -7.55
C LEU A 214 12.31 10.45 -8.32
N ASP A 215 12.97 9.32 -8.07
CA ASP A 215 12.56 8.00 -8.52
C ASP A 215 11.57 7.35 -7.53
N LEU A 216 11.00 6.20 -7.93
CA LEU A 216 10.11 5.40 -7.06
C LEU A 216 10.61 3.97 -6.85
N VAL A 217 10.27 3.39 -5.70
CA VAL A 217 10.39 1.95 -5.43
C VAL A 217 9.06 1.43 -4.88
N GLY A 218 8.47 0.46 -5.56
CA GLY A 218 7.20 -0.15 -5.18
C GLY A 218 7.37 -1.58 -4.66
N GLY A 219 6.86 -1.85 -3.46
CA GLY A 219 6.73 -3.20 -2.92
C GLY A 219 5.50 -3.91 -3.49
N ASN A 220 5.71 -5.04 -4.18
CA ASN A 220 4.64 -5.83 -4.81
C ASN A 220 4.54 -7.22 -4.15
N HIS A 221 3.71 -8.10 -4.71
CA HIS A 221 3.54 -9.48 -4.24
C HIS A 221 4.79 -10.36 -4.40
N GLY A 222 5.68 -10.03 -5.33
CA GLY A 222 6.86 -10.81 -5.64
C GLY A 222 6.60 -11.96 -6.62
N LEU A 223 7.68 -12.47 -7.20
CA LEU A 223 7.65 -13.48 -8.26
C LEU A 223 7.71 -14.92 -7.74
N ASN A 224 7.95 -15.12 -6.45
CA ASN A 224 7.98 -16.45 -5.81
C ASN A 224 6.58 -16.86 -5.30
N SER A 225 5.60 -16.88 -6.22
CA SER A 225 4.23 -17.26 -5.92
C SER A 225 3.62 -18.10 -7.05
N ARG A 226 2.41 -18.61 -6.84
CA ARG A 226 1.63 -19.27 -7.91
C ARG A 226 0.89 -18.26 -8.79
N PHE A 227 0.93 -16.98 -8.44
CA PHE A 227 0.29 -15.90 -9.18
C PHE A 227 1.30 -15.33 -10.18
N VAL A 228 1.24 -15.85 -11.40
CA VAL A 228 2.07 -15.37 -12.51
C VAL A 228 1.23 -14.41 -13.35
N ALA A 229 1.79 -13.24 -13.64
CA ALA A 229 1.19 -12.23 -14.49
C ALA A 229 2.20 -11.77 -15.54
N SER A 230 1.70 -11.46 -16.74
CA SER A 230 2.45 -10.72 -17.76
C SER A 230 1.50 -9.84 -18.58
N LYS A 231 2.06 -9.02 -19.48
CA LYS A 231 1.25 -8.22 -20.42
C LYS A 231 0.44 -9.10 -21.38
N GLU A 232 0.98 -10.25 -21.77
CA GLU A 232 0.36 -11.22 -22.68
C GLU A 232 -0.63 -12.15 -21.97
N GLY A 233 -0.39 -12.45 -20.70
CA GLY A 233 -1.22 -13.29 -19.85
C GLY A 233 -1.41 -12.66 -18.48
N PRO A 234 -2.26 -11.63 -18.35
CA PRO A 234 -2.48 -10.97 -17.07
C PRO A 234 -3.18 -11.90 -16.10
N LEU A 235 -2.86 -11.78 -14.82
CA LEU A 235 -3.76 -12.30 -13.80
C LEU A 235 -5.04 -11.45 -13.83
N THR A 236 -6.21 -12.07 -13.81
CA THR A 236 -7.49 -11.35 -13.99
C THR A 236 -8.48 -11.73 -12.90
N LEU A 237 -9.14 -10.75 -12.30
CA LEU A 237 -10.24 -10.94 -11.37
C LEU A 237 -11.55 -10.51 -12.04
N TYR A 238 -12.48 -11.46 -12.21
CA TYR A 238 -13.84 -11.19 -12.67
C TYR A 238 -14.77 -11.08 -11.48
N ILE A 239 -15.55 -10.00 -11.42
CA ILE A 239 -16.44 -9.72 -10.30
C ILE A 239 -17.85 -9.46 -10.83
N ASN A 240 -18.78 -10.32 -10.45
CA ASN A 240 -20.18 -10.22 -10.82
C ASN A 240 -21.06 -11.06 -9.88
N ASP A 241 -22.36 -10.80 -9.84
CA ASP A 241 -23.37 -11.67 -9.22
C ASP A 241 -23.78 -12.74 -10.27
N PHE A 242 -22.91 -13.74 -10.43
CA PHE A 242 -23.04 -14.73 -11.51
C PHE A 242 -24.27 -15.63 -11.33
N ASP A 243 -24.71 -15.86 -10.09
CA ASP A 243 -25.89 -16.68 -9.81
C ASP A 243 -27.17 -15.88 -9.48
N ARG A 244 -27.08 -14.55 -9.50
CA ARG A 244 -28.18 -13.58 -9.33
C ARG A 244 -28.84 -13.65 -7.95
N ASN A 245 -28.03 -13.85 -6.91
CA ASN A 245 -28.48 -13.93 -5.53
C ASN A 245 -28.42 -12.58 -4.77
N GLY A 246 -27.87 -11.53 -5.38
CA GLY A 246 -27.68 -10.20 -4.79
C GLY A 246 -26.33 -9.97 -4.11
N THR A 247 -25.43 -10.96 -4.16
CA THR A 247 -24.04 -10.89 -3.69
C THR A 247 -23.12 -11.05 -4.89
N VAL A 248 -21.96 -10.41 -4.87
CA VAL A 248 -20.98 -10.60 -5.95
C VAL A 248 -20.05 -11.76 -5.61
N GLU A 249 -19.66 -12.51 -6.62
CA GLU A 249 -18.57 -13.47 -6.57
C GLU A 249 -17.32 -12.91 -7.23
N GLN A 250 -16.16 -13.33 -6.73
CA GLN A 250 -14.86 -13.02 -7.30
C GLN A 250 -14.23 -14.29 -7.89
N VAL A 251 -14.02 -14.29 -9.21
CA VAL A 251 -13.38 -15.40 -9.93
C VAL A 251 -12.01 -14.95 -10.40
N LEU A 252 -10.98 -15.33 -9.65
CA LEU A 252 -9.58 -15.13 -10.01
C LEU A 252 -9.18 -16.11 -11.11
N CYS A 253 -8.51 -15.61 -12.15
CA CYS A 253 -8.06 -16.37 -13.30
C CYS A 253 -6.58 -16.11 -13.60
N TYR A 254 -5.91 -17.13 -14.14
CA TYR A 254 -4.57 -17.07 -14.68
C TYR A 254 -4.59 -17.50 -16.16
N TYR A 255 -3.55 -17.14 -16.91
CA TYR A 255 -3.41 -17.51 -18.30
C TYR A 255 -2.42 -18.66 -18.50
N GLU A 256 -2.80 -19.63 -19.31
CA GLU A 256 -1.94 -20.71 -19.79
C GLU A 256 -2.26 -20.97 -21.27
N ASP A 257 -1.23 -21.01 -22.12
CA ASP A 257 -1.37 -21.18 -23.58
C ASP A 257 -2.40 -20.23 -24.25
N GLY A 258 -2.50 -19.00 -23.75
CA GLY A 258 -3.41 -17.97 -24.26
C GLY A 258 -4.87 -18.09 -23.79
N ASN A 259 -5.18 -19.08 -22.94
CA ASN A 259 -6.52 -19.29 -22.39
C ASN A 259 -6.57 -18.90 -20.91
N SER A 260 -7.71 -18.34 -20.48
CA SER A 260 -7.94 -17.90 -19.10
C SER A 260 -8.66 -18.98 -18.30
N TYR A 261 -7.99 -19.48 -17.26
CA TYR A 261 -8.49 -20.55 -16.40
C TYR A 261 -8.75 -20.02 -14.99
N PRO A 262 -9.87 -20.38 -14.34
CA PRO A 262 -10.06 -20.03 -12.94
C PRO A 262 -9.00 -20.70 -12.06
N PHE A 263 -8.51 -19.93 -11.10
CA PHE A 263 -7.60 -20.41 -10.05
C PHE A 263 -8.34 -21.29 -9.03
N ALA A 264 -9.64 -21.02 -8.83
CA ALA A 264 -10.47 -21.74 -7.86
C ALA A 264 -10.56 -23.23 -8.17
N LEU A 265 -10.48 -24.07 -7.14
CA LEU A 265 -10.75 -25.49 -7.28
C LEU A 265 -12.25 -25.71 -7.50
N ARG A 266 -12.60 -26.80 -8.21
CA ARG A 266 -14.00 -27.14 -8.51
C ARG A 266 -14.93 -27.06 -7.28
N HIS A 267 -14.49 -27.57 -6.13
CA HIS A 267 -15.34 -27.61 -4.94
C HIS A 267 -15.55 -26.22 -4.33
N ASP A 268 -14.58 -25.31 -4.41
CA ASP A 268 -14.73 -23.92 -3.96
C ASP A 268 -15.69 -23.18 -4.86
N LEU A 269 -15.50 -23.29 -6.18
CA LEU A 269 -16.35 -22.63 -7.17
C LEU A 269 -17.81 -23.08 -7.02
N VAL A 270 -18.06 -24.38 -6.85
CA VAL A 270 -19.43 -24.92 -6.66
C VAL A 270 -20.00 -24.61 -5.27
N THR A 271 -19.16 -24.41 -4.26
CA THR A 271 -19.63 -23.98 -2.93
C THR A 271 -20.12 -22.54 -2.99
N GLN A 272 -19.41 -21.67 -3.71
CA GLN A 272 -19.83 -20.28 -3.94
C GLN A 272 -21.02 -20.21 -4.90
N MET A 273 -21.03 -21.01 -5.98
CA MET A 273 -22.07 -21.03 -7.00
C MET A 273 -22.68 -22.44 -7.16
N PRO A 274 -23.65 -22.83 -6.30
CA PRO A 274 -24.21 -24.19 -6.27
C PRO A 274 -24.85 -24.66 -7.58
N HIS A 275 -25.31 -23.75 -8.43
CA HIS A 275 -25.92 -24.07 -9.71
C HIS A 275 -24.93 -24.79 -10.66
N LEU A 276 -23.62 -24.52 -10.54
CA LEU A 276 -22.57 -25.17 -11.32
C LEU A 276 -22.36 -26.66 -10.98
N LYS A 277 -22.89 -27.13 -9.84
CA LYS A 277 -22.73 -28.52 -9.37
C LYS A 277 -23.21 -29.56 -10.40
N LYS A 278 -24.29 -29.25 -11.12
CA LYS A 278 -24.87 -30.14 -12.13
C LYS A 278 -24.00 -30.22 -13.37
N LYS A 279 -23.40 -29.10 -13.78
CA LYS A 279 -22.50 -28.99 -14.96
C LYS A 279 -21.17 -29.69 -14.68
N TYR A 280 -20.60 -29.43 -13.51
CA TYR A 280 -19.32 -29.99 -13.09
C TYR A 280 -19.54 -31.00 -11.97
N LEU A 281 -19.96 -32.23 -12.26
CA LEU A 281 -20.20 -33.25 -11.22
C LEU A 281 -18.89 -33.87 -10.70
N LYS A 282 -17.93 -34.12 -11.58
CA LYS A 282 -16.60 -34.68 -11.26
C LYS A 282 -15.51 -33.67 -11.54
N TYR A 283 -14.36 -33.79 -10.87
CA TYR A 283 -13.17 -32.96 -11.14
C TYR A 283 -12.71 -33.04 -12.61
N GLU A 284 -12.86 -34.21 -13.24
CA GLU A 284 -12.57 -34.40 -14.66
C GLU A 284 -13.42 -33.50 -15.58
N ASN A 285 -14.63 -33.10 -15.17
CA ASN A 285 -15.47 -32.19 -15.94
C ASN A 285 -15.01 -30.72 -15.84
N TYR A 286 -14.14 -30.40 -14.88
CA TYR A 286 -13.73 -29.03 -14.57
C TYR A 286 -12.28 -28.72 -14.94
N LYS A 287 -11.39 -29.72 -14.91
CA LYS A 287 -9.93 -29.52 -14.95
C LYS A 287 -9.37 -28.74 -16.16
N GLU A 288 -10.13 -28.60 -17.25
CA GLU A 288 -9.72 -27.90 -18.48
C GLU A 288 -10.71 -26.78 -18.85
N GLN A 289 -11.59 -26.37 -17.93
CA GLN A 289 -12.61 -25.37 -18.20
C GLN A 289 -12.04 -23.97 -18.10
N THR A 290 -12.16 -23.22 -19.19
CA THR A 290 -11.83 -21.79 -19.22
C THR A 290 -12.94 -20.95 -18.63
N ILE A 291 -12.66 -19.67 -18.35
CA ILE A 291 -13.68 -18.73 -17.88
C ILE A 291 -14.88 -18.64 -18.85
N THR A 292 -14.60 -18.70 -20.16
CA THR A 292 -15.60 -18.67 -21.24
C THR A 292 -16.35 -19.99 -21.44
N ASP A 293 -15.82 -21.11 -20.94
CA ASP A 293 -16.59 -22.36 -20.89
C ASP A 293 -17.57 -22.37 -19.72
N ILE A 294 -17.24 -21.65 -18.64
CA ILE A 294 -18.01 -21.62 -17.39
C ILE A 294 -19.18 -20.65 -17.52
N PHE A 295 -18.90 -19.41 -17.92
CA PHE A 295 -19.86 -18.30 -18.00
C PHE A 295 -20.12 -17.89 -19.45
N SER A 296 -21.32 -17.39 -19.71
CA SER A 296 -21.70 -16.89 -21.03
C SER A 296 -21.01 -15.55 -21.36
N PRO A 297 -20.86 -15.20 -22.65
CA PRO A 297 -20.34 -13.89 -23.04
C PRO A 297 -21.11 -12.73 -22.39
N GLU A 298 -22.45 -12.84 -22.31
CA GLU A 298 -23.30 -11.81 -21.70
C GLU A 298 -23.04 -11.66 -20.19
N GLU A 299 -22.74 -12.75 -19.48
CA GLU A 299 -22.38 -12.71 -18.06
C GLU A 299 -21.02 -12.04 -17.86
N LEU A 300 -20.06 -12.30 -18.75
CA LEU A 300 -18.71 -11.74 -18.68
C LEU A 300 -18.67 -10.25 -19.08
N GLU A 301 -19.47 -9.82 -20.06
CA GLU A 301 -19.60 -8.41 -20.44
C GLU A 301 -20.13 -7.52 -19.31
N GLN A 302 -20.83 -8.11 -18.33
CA GLN A 302 -21.38 -7.41 -17.17
C GLN A 302 -20.45 -7.46 -15.94
N THR A 303 -19.26 -8.05 -16.06
CA THR A 303 -18.30 -8.12 -14.96
C THR A 303 -17.53 -6.82 -14.80
N VAL A 304 -17.15 -6.52 -13.56
CA VAL A 304 -15.95 -5.71 -13.34
C VAL A 304 -14.75 -6.64 -13.54
N GLU A 305 -13.85 -6.23 -14.44
CA GLU A 305 -12.63 -6.96 -14.77
C GLU A 305 -11.41 -6.17 -14.27
N LEU A 306 -10.68 -6.74 -13.33
CA LEU A 306 -9.41 -6.19 -12.85
C LEU A 306 -8.25 -7.03 -13.37
N LYS A 307 -7.14 -6.40 -13.75
CA LYS A 307 -5.96 -7.07 -14.32
C LYS A 307 -4.70 -6.67 -13.58
N ALA A 308 -3.84 -7.63 -13.32
CA ALA A 308 -2.44 -7.42 -12.94
C ALA A 308 -1.55 -7.90 -14.09
N TYR A 309 -0.58 -7.08 -14.47
CA TYR A 309 0.37 -7.34 -15.55
C TYR A 309 1.77 -7.68 -15.03
N ASP A 310 2.08 -7.29 -13.79
CA ASP A 310 3.36 -7.54 -13.17
C ASP A 310 3.20 -7.73 -11.66
N MET A 311 3.96 -8.68 -11.10
CA MET A 311 4.00 -8.98 -9.67
C MET A 311 5.36 -8.65 -9.06
N ALA A 312 6.31 -8.17 -9.86
CA ALA A 312 7.64 -7.82 -9.38
C ALA A 312 7.61 -6.60 -8.46
N THR A 313 8.34 -6.70 -7.34
CA THR A 313 8.80 -5.54 -6.57
C THR A 313 9.81 -4.79 -7.44
N SER A 314 9.61 -3.49 -7.66
CA SER A 314 10.23 -2.78 -8.79
C SER A 314 10.72 -1.39 -8.39
N TYR A 315 11.74 -0.95 -9.11
CA TYR A 315 12.22 0.43 -9.14
C TYR A 315 11.76 1.09 -10.44
N PHE A 316 11.40 2.35 -10.33
CA PHE A 316 10.87 3.20 -11.39
C PHE A 316 11.79 4.41 -11.49
N ALA A 317 12.72 4.38 -12.43
CA ALA A 317 13.61 5.51 -12.70
C ALA A 317 12.79 6.63 -13.33
N ASN A 318 12.83 7.82 -12.74
CA ASN A 318 12.32 9.02 -13.37
C ASN A 318 13.28 9.41 -14.50
N ASN A 319 12.77 9.60 -15.71
CA ASN A 319 13.62 9.90 -16.87
C ASN A 319 13.91 11.41 -17.02
N GLY A 320 13.40 12.25 -16.11
CA GLY A 320 13.51 13.71 -16.14
C GLY A 320 12.68 14.39 -17.24
N ASP A 321 11.83 13.63 -17.93
CA ASP A 321 10.92 14.11 -18.97
C ASP A 321 9.43 13.89 -18.62
N GLY A 322 9.16 13.62 -17.34
CA GLY A 322 7.83 13.31 -16.82
C GLY A 322 7.40 11.87 -17.08
N THR A 323 8.31 10.97 -17.49
CA THR A 323 8.03 9.55 -17.68
C THR A 323 8.93 8.67 -16.81
N PHE A 324 8.48 7.43 -16.55
CA PHE A 324 9.24 6.46 -15.77
C PHE A 324 9.69 5.25 -16.58
N SER A 325 10.92 4.81 -16.32
CA SER A 325 11.46 3.53 -16.77
C SER A 325 11.37 2.49 -15.65
N VAL A 326 10.74 1.33 -15.93
CA VAL A 326 10.48 0.30 -14.90
C VAL A 326 11.50 -0.83 -14.98
N GLN A 327 12.10 -1.18 -13.84
CA GLN A 327 12.92 -2.38 -13.69
C GLN A 327 12.60 -3.15 -12.41
N ALA A 328 12.60 -4.48 -12.50
CA ALA A 328 12.44 -5.33 -11.34
C ALA A 328 13.67 -5.24 -10.43
N LEU A 329 13.43 -5.15 -9.12
CA LEU A 329 14.50 -5.23 -8.12
C LEU A 329 15.11 -6.64 -8.08
N PRO A 330 16.33 -6.81 -7.49
CA PRO A 330 17.04 -8.09 -7.46
C PRO A 330 16.17 -9.26 -6.99
N THR A 331 16.49 -10.48 -7.43
CA THR A 331 15.70 -11.69 -7.14
C THR A 331 15.37 -11.89 -5.66
N ALA A 332 16.23 -11.44 -4.74
CA ALA A 332 15.96 -11.50 -3.31
C ALA A 332 14.72 -10.71 -2.87
N ALA A 333 14.42 -9.59 -3.53
CA ALA A 333 13.22 -8.78 -3.29
C ALA A 333 11.92 -9.41 -3.83
N GLN A 334 12.03 -10.54 -4.54
CA GLN A 334 10.92 -11.22 -5.19
C GLN A 334 10.47 -12.48 -4.45
N PHE A 335 11.12 -12.83 -3.33
CA PHE A 335 10.87 -14.09 -2.61
C PHE A 335 9.55 -14.12 -1.84
N SER A 336 8.96 -12.98 -1.56
CA SER A 336 7.73 -12.82 -0.78
C SER A 336 7.07 -11.48 -1.11
N PRO A 337 5.77 -11.28 -0.80
CA PRO A 337 5.18 -9.96 -0.81
C PRO A 337 5.93 -9.02 0.14
N MET A 338 6.19 -7.81 -0.33
CA MET A 338 6.81 -6.73 0.43
C MET A 338 5.72 -5.80 0.95
N TYR A 339 5.71 -5.55 2.25
CA TYR A 339 4.74 -4.66 2.92
C TYR A 339 5.42 -3.48 3.59
N GLY A 340 6.67 -3.64 4.04
CA GLY A 340 7.48 -2.58 4.60
C GLY A 340 8.67 -2.28 3.71
N LEU A 341 8.90 -0.98 3.50
CA LEU A 341 9.95 -0.42 2.67
C LEU A 341 10.45 0.84 3.36
N ALA A 342 11.75 0.94 3.61
CA ALA A 342 12.37 2.15 4.16
C ALA A 342 13.62 2.51 3.37
N VAL A 343 13.88 3.81 3.23
CA VAL A 343 15.01 4.36 2.47
C VAL A 343 15.99 5.04 3.42
N GLU A 344 17.27 4.64 3.38
CA GLU A 344 18.32 5.17 4.25
C GLU A 344 19.70 4.97 3.64
N ASP A 345 20.69 5.77 4.02
CA ASP A 345 22.11 5.45 3.78
C ASP A 345 22.61 4.56 4.93
N VAL A 346 22.50 3.24 4.73
CA VAL A 346 22.72 2.25 5.80
C VAL A 346 24.19 2.15 6.14
N ASP A 347 25.09 2.21 5.14
CA ASP A 347 26.52 2.04 5.34
C ASP A 347 27.36 3.33 5.31
N GLY A 348 26.74 4.47 5.02
CA GLY A 348 27.35 5.78 5.08
C GLY A 348 28.14 6.15 3.83
N ASP A 349 27.88 5.51 2.68
CA ASP A 349 28.56 5.80 1.43
C ASP A 349 27.95 6.98 0.64
N GLY A 350 26.83 7.52 1.13
CA GLY A 350 26.12 8.65 0.54
C GLY A 350 25.08 8.25 -0.51
N HIS A 351 24.91 6.95 -0.80
CA HIS A 351 23.88 6.44 -1.70
C HIS A 351 22.65 5.99 -0.91
N LYS A 352 21.48 6.05 -1.57
CA LYS A 352 20.23 5.60 -0.97
C LYS A 352 20.12 4.08 -1.09
N ASP A 353 19.95 3.43 0.06
CA ASP A 353 19.68 2.01 0.15
C ASP A 353 18.21 1.75 0.46
N LEU A 354 17.79 0.50 0.29
CA LEU A 354 16.45 0.03 0.66
C LEU A 354 16.53 -1.03 1.75
N LEU A 355 15.70 -0.87 2.77
CA LEU A 355 15.39 -1.90 3.75
C LEU A 355 13.99 -2.41 3.42
N LEU A 356 13.90 -3.70 3.11
CA LEU A 356 12.68 -4.36 2.67
C LEU A 356 12.33 -5.48 3.62
N ALA A 357 11.05 -5.59 3.97
CA ALA A 357 10.55 -6.77 4.64
C ALA A 357 9.06 -7.00 4.40
N GLY A 358 8.62 -8.24 4.54
CA GLY A 358 7.21 -8.57 4.33
C GLY A 358 6.83 -9.92 4.90
N ASN A 359 6.24 -10.77 4.06
CA ASN A 359 5.56 -12.04 4.35
C ASN A 359 4.05 -11.93 4.56
N PHE A 360 3.37 -13.00 4.17
CA PHE A 360 1.93 -13.17 4.37
C PHE A 360 1.60 -14.64 4.62
N TYR A 361 0.94 -14.89 5.74
CA TYR A 361 0.78 -16.24 6.28
C TYR A 361 -0.60 -16.83 6.02
N GLU A 362 -1.63 -16.00 5.93
CA GLU A 362 -3.03 -16.39 5.77
C GLU A 362 -3.39 -16.72 4.31
N ALA A 363 -2.63 -17.64 3.73
CA ALA A 363 -2.81 -18.12 2.36
C ALA A 363 -3.58 -19.44 2.33
N LYS A 364 -4.34 -19.68 1.25
CA LYS A 364 -5.01 -20.96 1.07
C LYS A 364 -3.97 -22.08 0.92
N PRO A 365 -4.27 -23.32 1.37
CA PRO A 365 -3.31 -24.44 1.26
C PRO A 365 -2.75 -24.65 -0.16
N GLU A 366 -3.55 -24.39 -1.19
CA GLU A 366 -3.14 -24.53 -2.59
C GLU A 366 -2.20 -23.43 -3.07
N THR A 367 -2.20 -22.23 -2.51
CA THR A 367 -1.26 -21.16 -2.90
C THR A 367 0.04 -21.24 -2.11
N GLY A 368 0.00 -21.83 -0.92
CA GLY A 368 1.13 -21.90 -0.02
C GLY A 368 1.37 -20.58 0.71
N ARG A 369 2.11 -20.68 1.82
CA ARG A 369 2.48 -19.53 2.66
C ARG A 369 3.60 -18.73 1.99
N TYR A 370 3.58 -17.41 2.14
CA TYR A 370 4.68 -16.55 1.69
C TYR A 370 5.52 -16.14 2.90
N ASP A 371 6.54 -16.94 3.22
CA ASP A 371 7.35 -16.80 4.44
C ASP A 371 8.87 -16.82 4.18
N ALA A 372 9.27 -16.45 2.96
CA ALA A 372 10.65 -16.53 2.49
C ALA A 372 11.44 -15.23 2.63
N ASP A 373 10.83 -14.15 3.15
CA ASP A 373 11.56 -12.95 3.54
C ASP A 373 12.00 -13.00 5.01
N TYR A 374 13.25 -12.59 5.25
CA TYR A 374 13.86 -12.54 6.59
C TYR A 374 14.50 -11.18 6.90
N GLY A 375 14.02 -10.12 6.22
CA GLY A 375 14.69 -8.83 6.14
C GLY A 375 15.72 -8.81 5.02
N LEU A 376 15.66 -7.77 4.20
CA LEU A 376 16.54 -7.57 3.06
C LEU A 376 17.07 -6.14 3.08
N TRP A 377 18.39 -6.01 2.96
CA TRP A 377 19.03 -4.74 2.63
C TRP A 377 19.43 -4.81 1.15
N LEU A 378 18.95 -3.85 0.36
CA LEU A 378 19.41 -3.61 -0.99
C LEU A 378 20.33 -2.40 -0.96
N LYS A 379 21.63 -2.65 -1.11
CA LYS A 379 22.63 -1.60 -1.16
C LYS A 379 22.59 -0.92 -2.54
N GLY A 380 22.35 0.39 -2.56
CA GLY A 380 22.36 1.21 -3.77
C GLY A 380 23.79 1.50 -4.24
N ASP A 381 23.97 1.68 -5.55
CA ASP A 381 25.23 2.11 -6.15
C ASP A 381 25.25 3.57 -6.60
N GLY A 382 24.16 4.31 -6.31
CA GLY A 382 23.94 5.68 -6.74
C GLY A 382 23.80 5.84 -8.26
N GLN A 383 23.44 4.76 -8.98
CA GLN A 383 23.14 4.75 -10.42
C GLN A 383 21.85 3.95 -10.69
N GLY A 384 20.97 3.84 -9.68
CA GLY A 384 19.72 3.10 -9.78
C GLY A 384 19.89 1.57 -9.77
N ASN A 385 21.07 1.03 -9.44
CA ASN A 385 21.25 -0.42 -9.27
C ASN A 385 21.38 -0.79 -7.79
N PHE A 386 20.97 -2.02 -7.49
CA PHE A 386 20.89 -2.51 -6.12
C PHE A 386 21.58 -3.88 -5.96
N GLU A 387 22.45 -3.99 -4.97
CA GLU A 387 23.05 -5.26 -4.53
C GLU A 387 22.29 -5.83 -3.32
N ALA A 388 21.88 -7.09 -3.39
CA ALA A 388 21.17 -7.74 -2.29
C ALA A 388 22.12 -8.22 -1.18
N ILE A 389 22.10 -7.53 -0.04
CA ILE A 389 22.77 -7.95 1.20
C ILE A 389 21.78 -8.70 2.09
N ARG A 390 21.92 -10.02 2.14
CA ARG A 390 21.02 -10.89 2.93
C ARG A 390 21.13 -10.61 4.42
N SER A 391 20.04 -10.82 5.14
CA SER A 391 19.92 -10.72 6.61
C SER A 391 21.04 -11.38 7.40
N ALA A 392 21.60 -12.47 6.88
CA ALA A 392 22.70 -13.18 7.51
C ALA A 392 23.97 -12.34 7.63
N ALA A 393 24.24 -11.50 6.62
CA ALA A 393 25.40 -10.63 6.52
C ALA A 393 25.10 -9.21 7.06
N SER A 394 23.93 -8.65 6.76
CA SER A 394 23.55 -7.30 7.20
C SER A 394 23.24 -7.20 8.69
N GLY A 395 22.82 -8.30 9.32
CA GLY A 395 22.29 -8.29 10.68
C GLY A 395 20.83 -7.84 10.77
N PHE A 396 20.24 -7.31 9.70
CA PHE A 396 18.80 -7.02 9.60
C PHE A 396 18.03 -8.34 9.46
N ARG A 397 17.75 -8.97 10.60
CA ARG A 397 17.07 -10.27 10.71
C ARG A 397 15.69 -10.12 11.32
N THR A 398 14.70 -9.99 10.46
CA THR A 398 13.28 -10.05 10.85
C THR A 398 12.64 -11.33 10.33
N SER A 399 11.52 -11.71 10.91
CA SER A 399 10.69 -12.83 10.47
C SER A 399 9.30 -12.62 11.04
N GLY A 400 8.30 -13.29 10.49
CA GLY A 400 6.91 -12.96 10.75
C GLY A 400 6.33 -12.18 9.58
N GLU A 401 5.07 -11.81 9.71
CA GLU A 401 4.38 -10.92 8.78
C GLU A 401 4.73 -9.48 9.12
N VAL A 402 5.76 -8.94 8.47
CA VAL A 402 6.02 -7.50 8.53
C VAL A 402 4.89 -6.78 7.81
N ARG A 403 4.44 -5.67 8.41
CA ARG A 403 3.38 -4.82 7.88
C ARG A 403 3.83 -3.41 7.58
N ASP A 404 4.90 -2.98 8.24
CA ASP A 404 5.46 -1.65 8.00
C ASP A 404 6.91 -1.57 8.51
N LEU A 405 7.67 -0.64 7.94
CA LEU A 405 9.03 -0.26 8.31
C LEU A 405 9.11 1.25 8.41
N ASP A 406 9.60 1.75 9.54
CA ASP A 406 9.75 3.20 9.73
C ASP A 406 11.08 3.55 10.40
N LEU A 407 11.61 4.73 10.09
CA LEU A 407 12.89 5.23 10.57
C LEU A 407 12.66 6.37 11.56
N ILE A 408 13.23 6.23 12.76
CA ILE A 408 13.18 7.26 13.78
C ILE A 408 14.57 7.59 14.33
N GLU A 409 14.73 8.80 14.83
CA GLU A 409 15.87 9.17 15.65
C GLU A 409 15.49 9.17 17.14
N ALA A 410 16.26 8.44 17.95
CA ALA A 410 16.06 8.40 19.39
C ALA A 410 17.35 8.29 20.17
N GLY A 411 17.57 9.21 21.12
CA GLY A 411 18.76 9.23 21.96
C GLY A 411 20.07 9.34 21.15
N GLY A 412 20.03 10.04 20.01
CA GLY A 412 21.17 10.18 19.09
C GLY A 412 21.47 8.94 18.24
N LYS A 413 20.52 8.01 18.14
CA LYS A 413 20.62 6.79 17.33
C LYS A 413 19.58 6.82 16.23
N ARG A 414 19.97 6.34 15.04
CA ARG A 414 19.05 6.01 13.95
C ARG A 414 18.48 4.62 14.21
N LEU A 415 17.17 4.50 14.31
CA LEU A 415 16.49 3.26 14.62
C LEU A 415 15.51 2.90 13.49
N LEU A 416 15.54 1.64 13.07
CA LEU A 416 14.52 1.05 12.21
C LEU A 416 13.49 0.34 13.08
N LEU A 417 12.24 0.78 13.00
CA LEU A 417 11.08 0.13 13.57
C LEU A 417 10.53 -0.90 12.57
N VAL A 418 10.13 -2.06 13.08
CA VAL A 418 9.57 -3.15 12.28
C VAL A 418 8.25 -3.60 12.89
N ALA A 419 7.15 -3.15 12.30
CA ALA A 419 5.81 -3.54 12.71
C ALA A 419 5.48 -4.92 12.17
N ARG A 420 5.00 -5.81 13.04
CA ARG A 420 4.68 -7.20 12.68
C ARG A 420 3.32 -7.59 13.19
N ASN A 421 2.55 -8.26 12.34
CA ASN A 421 1.26 -8.80 12.71
C ASN A 421 1.41 -9.75 13.92
N SER A 422 0.55 -9.55 14.93
CA SER A 422 0.48 -10.38 16.13
C SER A 422 1.82 -10.59 16.88
N ALA A 423 2.75 -9.64 16.77
CA ALA A 423 4.05 -9.70 17.44
C ALA A 423 4.47 -8.35 18.04
N PRO A 424 5.39 -8.33 19.03
CA PRO A 424 5.95 -7.08 19.52
C PRO A 424 6.71 -6.35 18.41
N LEU A 425 6.65 -5.01 18.45
CA LEU A 425 7.47 -4.12 17.64
C LEU A 425 8.94 -4.50 17.81
N GLN A 426 9.62 -4.76 16.69
CA GLN A 426 11.06 -5.02 16.67
C GLN A 426 11.78 -3.74 16.28
N VAL A 427 12.93 -3.49 16.91
CA VAL A 427 13.71 -2.27 16.70
C VAL A 427 15.16 -2.66 16.42
N PHE A 428 15.73 -2.10 15.35
CA PHE A 428 17.14 -2.21 15.02
C PHE A 428 17.81 -0.85 15.17
N GLU A 429 19.06 -0.84 15.60
CA GLU A 429 19.91 0.35 15.54
C GLU A 429 20.75 0.28 14.26
N ILE A 430 20.70 1.33 13.44
CA ILE A 430 21.48 1.43 12.21
C ILE A 430 22.86 1.97 12.56
N THR A 431 23.82 1.06 12.68
CA THR A 431 25.23 1.39 12.95
C THR A 431 26.02 1.45 11.65
N GLN A 432 26.69 2.56 11.38
CA GLN A 432 27.73 2.60 10.35
C GLN A 432 28.84 1.63 10.78
N SER A 433 29.12 0.61 9.98
CA SER A 433 30.20 -0.33 10.28
C SER A 433 31.54 0.40 10.21
N PRO A 434 32.38 0.38 11.26
CA PRO A 434 33.72 0.94 11.18
C PRO A 434 34.64 -0.04 10.43
N ASN A 435 34.69 0.09 9.10
CA ASN A 435 35.57 -0.62 8.16
C ASN A 435 35.40 -2.16 8.05
N PRO A 436 35.64 -2.74 6.86
CA PRO A 436 35.87 -4.18 6.75
C PRO A 436 37.14 -4.58 7.52
N PRO A 437 37.19 -5.78 8.11
CA PRO A 437 38.40 -6.26 8.79
C PRO A 437 39.57 -6.30 7.81
N ILE A 438 40.61 -5.53 8.09
CA ILE A 438 41.88 -5.59 7.35
C ILE A 438 42.47 -6.99 7.60
N PRO A 439 42.75 -7.79 6.56
CA PRO A 439 43.46 -9.06 6.73
C PRO A 439 44.85 -8.78 7.34
N GLN A 440 45.18 -9.43 8.45
CA GLN A 440 46.57 -9.48 8.96
C GLN A 440 47.40 -10.51 8.20
#